data_AF-A0A510UX33-F1
#
_entry.id   AF-A0A510UX33-F1
#
_cell.length_a   1.000
_cell.length_b   1.000
_cell.length_c   1.000
_cell.angle_alpha   90.00
_cell.angle_beta   90.00
_cell.angle_gamma   90.00
#
_symmetry.space_group_name_H-M   'P 1'
#
loop_
_entity.id
_entity.type
_entity.pdbx_description
1 polymer ?
#
loop_
_entity_poly.entity_id
_entity_poly.type
_entity_poly.pdbx_seq_one_letter_code
_entity_poly.pdbx_strand_id
1 'polypeptide(L)'
;MDTLSLACRILLVLVFAVSSTSKLRSGPFDELRTSVRTARLLPARVVSPVLGAMVAAEATAAVLLVVPTTVRLGAGLAALLLAAFVVVIVTSARRRTGLTCRCFGGNGAALGGRHVARNAMLLVACAVVVAGPGALPQHAESVALALVAATVLAVLVIRLDDLAALALPRART
;
A
#
# COMPACT_ATOMS: atom_id res chain seq x y z
N MET A 1 0.65 11.12 -22.04
CA MET A 1 0.48 11.27 -20.58
C MET A 1 -0.62 10.37 -20.03
N ASP A 2 -1.67 10.11 -20.82
CA ASP A 2 -2.84 9.30 -20.42
C ASP A 2 -2.49 7.85 -20.06
N THR A 3 -1.62 7.20 -20.85
CA THR A 3 -1.17 5.81 -20.59
C THR A 3 -0.47 5.66 -19.24
N LEU A 4 0.39 6.62 -18.89
CA LEU A 4 1.11 6.61 -17.61
C LEU A 4 0.16 6.87 -16.44
N SER A 5 -0.75 7.83 -16.56
CA SER A 5 -1.80 8.10 -15.56
C SER A 5 -2.67 6.87 -15.32
N LEU A 6 -3.10 6.19 -16.40
CA LEU A 6 -3.86 4.96 -16.32
C LEU A 6 -3.08 3.83 -15.64
N ALA A 7 -1.81 3.63 -15.99
CA ALA A 7 -0.97 2.61 -15.35
C ALA A 7 -0.80 2.88 -13.84
N CYS A 8 -0.53 4.12 -13.45
CA CYS A 8 -0.44 4.51 -12.03
C CYS A 8 -1.78 4.30 -11.30
N ARG A 9 -2.90 4.61 -11.93
CA ARG A 9 -4.24 4.39 -11.38
C ARG A 9 -4.51 2.90 -11.14
N ILE A 10 -4.26 2.05 -12.13
CA ILE A 10 -4.45 0.60 -12.02
C ILE A 10 -3.55 0.03 -10.91
N LEU A 11 -2.29 0.44 -10.86
CA LEU A 11 -1.33 0.05 -9.82
C LEU A 11 -1.89 0.37 -8.42
N LEU A 12 -2.35 1.60 -8.20
CA LEU A 12 -2.91 2.01 -6.90
C LEU A 12 -4.16 1.22 -6.53
N VAL A 13 -5.09 1.02 -7.48
CA VAL A 13 -6.28 0.18 -7.26
C VAL A 13 -5.89 -1.21 -6.81
N LEU A 14 -4.99 -1.88 -7.53
CA LEU A 14 -4.56 -3.24 -7.21
C LEU A 14 -3.89 -3.32 -5.83
N VAL A 15 -2.99 -2.39 -5.53
CA VAL A 15 -2.26 -2.38 -4.25
C VAL A 15 -3.22 -2.16 -3.07
N PHE A 16 -4.12 -1.18 -3.15
CA PHE A 16 -5.08 -0.90 -2.07
C PHE A 16 -6.15 -1.99 -1.94
N ALA A 17 -6.59 -2.59 -3.05
CA ALA A 17 -7.53 -3.71 -3.03
C ALA A 17 -6.91 -4.96 -2.38
N VAL A 18 -5.67 -5.32 -2.74
CA VAL A 18 -4.96 -6.46 -2.10
C VAL A 18 -4.65 -6.15 -0.64
N SER A 19 -4.23 -4.92 -0.33
CA SER A 19 -3.95 -4.46 1.03
C SER A 19 -5.19 -4.59 1.94
N SER A 20 -6.35 -4.12 1.48
CA SER A 20 -7.59 -4.17 2.25
C SER A 20 -8.14 -5.60 2.38
N THR A 21 -8.20 -6.37 1.29
CA THR A 21 -8.68 -7.77 1.32
C THR A 21 -7.80 -8.67 2.19
N SER A 22 -6.49 -8.43 2.26
CA SER A 22 -5.60 -9.18 3.15
C SER A 22 -5.87 -8.92 4.64
N LYS A 23 -6.33 -7.70 4.98
CA LYS A 23 -6.68 -7.31 6.37
C LYS A 23 -8.10 -7.67 6.78
N LEU A 24 -8.98 -7.97 5.81
CA LEU A 24 -10.32 -8.48 6.10
C LEU A 24 -10.32 -9.98 6.46
N ARG A 25 -9.22 -10.69 6.24
CA ARG A 25 -9.04 -12.07 6.72
C ARG A 25 -8.71 -12.05 8.21
N SER A 26 -9.45 -12.85 8.99
CA SER A 26 -9.48 -12.80 10.46
C SER A 26 -8.11 -13.00 11.12
N GLY A 27 -7.28 -13.91 10.60
CA GLY A 27 -5.96 -14.21 11.18
C GLY A 27 -4.96 -13.05 11.10
N PRO A 28 -4.61 -12.56 9.89
CA PRO A 28 -3.66 -11.47 9.73
C PRO A 28 -4.01 -10.18 10.48
N PHE A 29 -5.30 -9.89 10.67
CA PHE A 29 -5.76 -8.70 11.37
C PHE A 29 -5.53 -8.76 12.88
N ASP A 30 -5.79 -9.90 13.53
CA ASP A 30 -5.55 -10.06 14.96
C ASP A 30 -4.06 -10.09 15.30
N GLU A 31 -3.22 -10.62 14.41
CA GLU A 31 -1.76 -10.55 14.55
C GLU A 31 -1.22 -9.12 14.37
N LEU A 32 -1.78 -8.35 13.43
CA LEU A 32 -1.47 -6.92 13.28
C LEU A 32 -1.88 -6.13 14.53
N ARG A 33 -3.08 -6.38 15.05
CA ARG A 33 -3.58 -5.78 16.30
C ARG A 33 -2.64 -6.08 17.46
N THR A 34 -2.21 -7.33 17.59
CA THR A 34 -1.28 -7.76 18.64
C THR A 34 0.07 -7.06 18.49
N SER A 35 0.61 -6.99 17.26
CA SER A 35 1.88 -6.31 16.97
C SER A 35 1.85 -4.83 17.32
N VAL A 36 0.78 -4.11 16.97
CA VAL A 36 0.61 -2.68 17.28
C VAL A 36 0.46 -2.45 18.79
N ARG A 37 -0.27 -3.32 19.50
CA ARG A 37 -0.37 -3.27 20.97
C ARG A 37 0.98 -3.48 21.64
N THR A 38 1.77 -4.44 21.17
CA THR A 38 3.12 -4.73 21.69
C THR A 38 4.10 -3.59 21.41
N ALA A 39 3.97 -2.93 20.26
CA ALA A 39 4.80 -1.77 19.90
C ALA A 39 4.52 -0.51 20.74
N ARG A 40 3.45 -0.50 21.56
CA ARG A 40 3.05 0.59 22.47
C ARG A 40 3.03 1.98 21.81
N LEU A 41 2.76 2.03 20.50
CA LEU A 41 2.68 3.29 19.75
C LEU A 41 1.40 4.08 20.09
N LEU A 42 0.32 3.38 20.46
CA LEU A 42 -0.97 3.96 20.82
C LEU A 42 -1.53 3.30 22.10
N PRO A 43 -2.40 4.00 22.84
CA PRO A 43 -3.17 3.41 23.94
C PRO A 43 -4.01 2.22 23.45
N ALA A 44 -4.03 1.12 24.21
CA ALA A 44 -4.71 -0.12 23.79
C ALA A 44 -6.20 0.07 23.44
N ARG A 45 -6.86 1.06 24.05
CA ARG A 45 -8.28 1.39 23.83
C ARG A 45 -8.56 1.94 22.42
N VAL A 46 -7.59 2.58 21.78
CA VAL A 46 -7.75 3.20 20.46
C VAL A 46 -7.17 2.37 19.31
N VAL A 47 -6.40 1.31 19.60
CA VAL A 47 -5.78 0.48 18.55
C VAL A 47 -6.83 -0.16 17.63
N SER A 48 -7.86 -0.80 18.19
CA SER A 48 -8.92 -1.43 17.41
C SER A 48 -9.70 -0.47 16.50
N PRO A 49 -10.23 0.67 16.99
CA PRO A 49 -10.95 1.61 16.12
C PRO A 49 -10.04 2.25 15.07
N VAL A 50 -8.77 2.55 15.39
CA VAL A 50 -7.82 3.11 14.41
C VAL A 50 -7.52 2.11 13.30
N LEU A 51 -7.28 0.84 13.63
CA LEU A 51 -7.04 -0.20 12.63
C LEU A 51 -8.28 -0.46 11.76
N GLY A 52 -9.48 -0.45 12.35
CA GLY A 52 -10.73 -0.55 11.59
C GLY A 52 -10.92 0.63 10.63
N ALA A 53 -10.71 1.86 11.11
CA ALA A 53 -10.79 3.06 10.29
C ALA A 53 -9.76 3.06 9.14
N MET A 54 -8.56 2.56 9.40
CA MET A 54 -7.51 2.40 8.39
C MET A 54 -7.93 1.42 7.28
N VAL A 55 -8.46 0.24 7.64
CA VAL A 55 -8.95 -0.75 6.65
C VAL A 55 -10.10 -0.18 5.83
N ALA A 56 -11.05 0.51 6.49
CA ALA A 56 -12.14 1.18 5.80
C ALA A 56 -11.62 2.23 4.82
N ALA A 57 -10.67 3.07 5.24
CA ALA A 57 -10.07 4.08 4.37
C ALA A 57 -9.30 3.48 3.19
N GLU A 58 -8.59 2.37 3.38
CA GLU A 58 -7.93 1.65 2.27
C GLU A 58 -8.95 1.13 1.24
N ALA A 59 -10.05 0.54 1.71
CA ALA A 59 -11.12 0.05 0.84
C ALA A 59 -11.81 1.20 0.10
N THR A 60 -12.12 2.30 0.81
CA THR A 60 -12.67 3.52 0.23
C THR A 60 -11.74 4.09 -0.84
N ALA A 61 -10.43 4.17 -0.59
CA ALA A 61 -9.46 4.65 -1.57
C ALA A 61 -9.47 3.79 -2.85
N ALA A 62 -9.51 2.47 -2.71
CA ALA A 62 -9.60 1.55 -3.86
C ALA A 62 -10.87 1.80 -4.69
N VAL A 63 -12.03 1.93 -4.04
CA VAL A 63 -13.31 2.19 -4.71
C VAL A 63 -13.33 3.55 -5.42
N LEU A 64 -12.85 4.60 -4.76
CA LEU A 64 -12.76 5.94 -5.35
C LEU A 64 -11.81 6.00 -6.54
N LEU A 65 -10.74 5.20 -6.54
CA LEU A 65 -9.82 5.13 -7.67
C LEU A 65 -10.43 4.38 -8.87
N VAL A 66 -11.44 3.52 -8.68
CA VAL A 66 -12.13 2.81 -9.78
C VAL A 66 -13.07 3.74 -10.54
N VAL A 67 -13.71 4.70 -9.88
CA VAL A 67 -14.69 5.59 -10.51
C VAL A 67 -14.00 6.83 -11.10
N PRO A 68 -14.04 7.08 -12.42
CA PRO A 68 -13.29 8.19 -13.05
C PRO A 68 -13.55 9.57 -12.45
N THR A 69 -14.78 9.85 -12.00
CA THR A 69 -15.17 11.14 -11.42
C THR A 69 -14.57 11.38 -10.03
N THR A 70 -14.25 10.33 -9.29
CA THR A 70 -13.71 10.43 -7.92
C THR A 70 -12.23 10.06 -7.82
N VAL A 71 -11.56 9.80 -8.95
CA VAL A 71 -10.13 9.44 -9.03
C VAL A 71 -9.24 10.39 -8.24
N ARG A 72 -9.44 11.71 -8.35
CA ARG A 72 -8.60 12.69 -7.65
C ARG A 72 -8.79 12.62 -6.13
N LEU A 73 -10.02 12.41 -5.67
CA LEU A 73 -10.31 12.19 -4.25
C LEU A 73 -9.70 10.88 -3.77
N GLY A 74 -9.81 9.81 -4.57
CA GLY A 74 -9.19 8.51 -4.28
C GLY A 74 -7.66 8.60 -4.19
N ALA A 75 -7.03 9.32 -5.12
CA ALA A 75 -5.59 9.55 -5.12
C ALA A 75 -5.13 10.40 -3.93
N GLY A 76 -5.92 11.41 -3.54
CA GLY A 76 -5.67 12.20 -2.33
C GLY A 76 -5.75 11.37 -1.05
N LEU A 77 -6.80 10.55 -0.92
CA LEU A 77 -6.96 9.64 0.22
C LEU A 77 -5.84 8.59 0.26
N ALA A 78 -5.49 8.00 -0.89
CA ALA A 78 -4.37 7.07 -1.01
C ALA A 78 -3.05 7.73 -0.60
N ALA A 79 -2.78 8.95 -1.05
CA ALA A 79 -1.58 9.69 -0.67
C ALA A 79 -1.54 9.96 0.85
N LEU A 80 -2.66 10.35 1.45
CA LEU A 80 -2.75 10.55 2.90
C LEU A 80 -2.45 9.26 3.67
N LEU A 81 -3.02 8.12 3.24
CA LEU A 81 -2.77 6.82 3.85
C LEU A 81 -1.30 6.40 3.72
N LEU A 82 -0.71 6.57 2.53
CA LEU A 82 0.70 6.27 2.29
C LEU A 82 1.62 7.16 3.15
N ALA A 83 1.31 8.44 3.28
CA ALA A 83 2.06 9.35 4.15
C ALA A 83 1.96 8.93 5.62
N ALA A 84 0.76 8.59 6.10
CA ALA A 84 0.56 8.06 7.45
C ALA A 84 1.37 6.77 7.67
N PHE A 85 1.38 5.85 6.69
CA PHE A 85 2.22 4.66 6.76
C PHE A 85 3.70 4.99 6.83
N VAL A 86 4.21 5.91 6.01
CA VAL A 86 5.62 6.35 6.07
C VAL A 86 5.97 6.89 7.46
N VAL A 87 5.10 7.72 8.06
CA VAL A 87 5.30 8.24 9.42
C VAL A 87 5.37 7.10 10.44
N VAL A 88 4.45 6.13 10.38
CA VAL A 88 4.47 4.96 11.27
C VAL A 88 5.74 4.13 11.09
N ILE A 89 6.18 3.91 9.85
CA ILE A 89 7.41 3.16 9.54
C ILE A 89 8.63 3.86 10.11
N VAL A 90 8.78 5.16 9.85
CA VAL A 90 9.92 5.96 10.32
C VAL A 90 9.93 6.08 11.84
N THR A 91 8.78 6.30 12.47
CA THR A 91 8.68 6.38 13.94
C THR A 91 8.97 5.04 14.60
N SER A 92 8.49 3.93 14.04
CA SER A 92 8.83 2.59 14.52
C SER A 92 10.32 2.27 14.37
N ALA A 93 10.91 2.60 13.23
CA ALA A 93 12.35 2.42 13.00
C ALA A 93 13.20 3.23 13.98
N ARG A 94 12.81 4.50 14.25
CA ARG A 94 13.49 5.37 15.23
C ARG A 94 13.36 4.85 16.67
N ARG A 95 12.17 4.36 17.04
CA ARG A 95 11.90 3.83 18.39
C ARG A 95 12.33 2.37 18.57
N ARG A 96 12.84 1.72 17.51
CA ARG A 96 13.21 0.29 17.47
C ARG A 96 12.13 -0.63 18.06
N THR A 97 10.86 -0.32 17.79
CA THR A 97 9.73 -1.05 18.41
C THR A 97 9.55 -2.47 17.85
N GLY A 98 10.33 -2.87 16.84
CA GLY A 98 10.22 -4.19 16.21
C GLY A 98 8.88 -4.41 15.48
N LEU A 99 8.16 -3.34 15.15
CA LEU A 99 6.90 -3.45 14.43
C LEU A 99 7.16 -4.07 13.05
N THR A 100 6.32 -5.02 12.68
CA THR A 100 6.44 -5.78 11.43
C THR A 100 5.38 -5.32 10.42
N CYS A 101 5.76 -5.21 9.14
CA CYS A 101 4.79 -4.88 8.09
C CYS A 101 3.93 -6.10 7.79
N ARG A 102 2.62 -6.01 8.05
CA ARG A 102 1.64 -7.06 7.70
C ARG A 102 0.56 -6.55 6.75
N CYS A 103 0.83 -5.45 6.05
CA CYS A 103 -0.14 -4.81 5.15
C CYS A 103 -0.60 -5.71 3.99
N PHE A 104 0.17 -6.75 3.65
CA PHE A 104 -0.13 -7.71 2.58
C PHE A 104 -0.27 -9.16 3.09
N GLY A 105 -0.42 -9.36 4.41
CA GLY A 105 -0.57 -10.69 5.00
C GLY A 105 0.68 -11.58 4.98
N GLY A 106 1.87 -11.05 4.62
CA GLY A 106 3.13 -11.79 4.62
C GLY A 106 3.77 -11.94 6.02
N ASN A 107 4.92 -12.63 6.08
CA ASN A 107 5.59 -13.13 7.29
C ASN A 107 6.20 -12.07 8.23
N GLY A 108 5.68 -10.84 8.24
CA GLY A 108 6.08 -9.83 9.22
C GLY A 108 7.54 -9.42 9.12
N ALA A 109 7.98 -8.94 7.95
CA ALA A 109 9.31 -8.35 7.81
C ALA A 109 9.44 -7.11 8.71
N ALA A 110 10.62 -6.93 9.31
CA ALA A 110 10.93 -5.77 10.13
C ALA A 110 10.85 -4.50 9.27
N LEU A 111 10.21 -3.46 9.82
CA LEU A 111 10.03 -2.21 9.11
C LEU A 111 11.37 -1.55 8.78
N GLY A 112 11.70 -1.45 7.48
CA GLY A 112 12.95 -0.86 6.99
C GLY A 112 12.78 0.05 5.77
N GLY A 113 13.93 0.53 5.27
CA GLY A 113 13.99 1.51 4.17
C GLY A 113 13.30 1.05 2.87
N ARG A 114 13.20 -0.26 2.63
CA ARG A 114 12.47 -0.82 1.48
C ARG A 114 10.99 -0.45 1.49
N HIS A 115 10.33 -0.48 2.65
CA HIS A 115 8.93 -0.08 2.74
C HIS A 115 8.76 1.44 2.56
N VAL A 116 9.72 2.24 3.02
CA VAL A 116 9.71 3.69 2.78
C VAL A 116 9.82 3.96 1.27
N ALA A 117 10.76 3.31 0.58
CA ALA A 117 10.91 3.43 -0.87
C ALA A 117 9.64 3.00 -1.63
N ARG A 118 9.02 1.87 -1.23
CA ARG A 118 7.75 1.41 -1.79
C ARG A 118 6.63 2.45 -1.63
N ASN A 119 6.45 2.99 -0.42
CA ASN A 119 5.40 3.98 -0.17
C ASN A 119 5.70 5.31 -0.88
N ALA A 120 6.96 5.73 -0.96
CA ALA A 120 7.37 6.92 -1.70
C ALA A 120 7.10 6.78 -3.20
N MET A 121 7.39 5.62 -3.79
CA MET A 121 7.04 5.33 -5.19
C MET A 121 5.53 5.39 -5.42
N LEU A 122 4.71 4.83 -4.52
CA LEU A 122 3.26 4.91 -4.61
C LEU A 122 2.73 6.35 -4.42
N LEU A 123 3.40 7.17 -3.61
CA LEU A 123 3.09 8.61 -3.50
C LEU A 123 3.35 9.34 -4.82
N VAL A 124 4.44 9.03 -5.51
CA VAL A 124 4.71 9.56 -6.85
C VAL A 124 3.61 9.13 -7.84
N ALA A 125 3.17 7.87 -7.78
CA ALA A 125 2.05 7.39 -8.59
C ALA A 125 0.76 8.17 -8.29
N CYS A 126 0.49 8.52 -7.04
CA CYS A 126 -0.65 9.38 -6.68
C CYS A 126 -0.53 10.78 -7.32
N ALA A 127 0.66 11.39 -7.27
CA ALA A 127 0.91 12.69 -7.89
C ALA A 127 0.70 12.65 -9.41
N VAL A 128 1.15 11.58 -10.07
CA VAL A 128 0.94 11.36 -11.51
C VAL A 128 -0.55 11.24 -11.83
N VAL A 129 -1.34 10.56 -11.02
CA VAL A 129 -2.81 10.43 -11.21
C VAL A 129 -3.52 11.77 -10.99
N VAL A 130 -3.08 12.58 -10.03
CA VAL A 130 -3.66 13.91 -9.75
C VAL A 130 -3.34 14.91 -10.86
N ALA A 131 -2.10 14.93 -11.34
CA ALA A 131 -1.64 15.82 -12.40
C ALA A 131 -2.06 15.34 -13.80
N GLY A 132 -2.36 14.04 -13.93
CA GLY A 132 -2.68 13.40 -15.18
C GLY A 132 -4.07 13.77 -15.71
N PRO A 133 -4.26 13.66 -17.04
CA PRO A 133 -5.58 13.74 -17.64
C PRO A 133 -6.46 12.60 -17.13
N GLY A 134 -7.73 12.89 -16.83
CA GLY A 134 -8.73 11.90 -16.42
C GLY A 134 -9.30 11.08 -17.57
N ALA A 135 -8.83 11.33 -18.80
CA ALA A 135 -9.26 10.64 -20.00
C ALA A 135 -8.60 9.26 -20.11
N LEU A 136 -9.31 8.33 -20.72
CA LEU A 136 -8.77 7.02 -21.08
C LEU A 136 -7.97 7.13 -22.39
N PRO A 137 -6.87 6.37 -22.56
CA PRO A 137 -6.19 6.26 -23.84
C PRO A 137 -7.15 5.80 -24.94
N GLN A 138 -7.11 6.46 -26.10
CA GLN A 138 -7.98 6.14 -27.24
C GLN A 138 -7.55 4.86 -27.97
N HIS A 139 -6.30 4.44 -27.81
CA HIS A 139 -5.71 3.31 -28.51
C HIS A 139 -5.68 2.07 -27.61
N ALA A 140 -6.19 0.93 -28.11
CA ALA A 140 -6.27 -0.32 -27.36
C ALA A 140 -4.90 -0.84 -26.90
N GLU A 141 -3.86 -0.66 -27.72
CA GLU A 141 -2.48 -1.02 -27.41
C GLU A 141 -1.93 -0.27 -26.18
N SER A 142 -2.30 1.01 -26.02
CA SER A 142 -1.92 1.82 -24.86
C SER A 142 -2.61 1.32 -23.60
N VAL A 143 -3.88 0.92 -23.70
CA VAL A 143 -4.62 0.33 -22.58
C VAL A 143 -4.01 -1.01 -22.17
N ALA A 144 -3.71 -1.87 -23.14
CA ALA A 144 -3.08 -3.17 -22.88
C ALA A 144 -1.71 -3.00 -22.21
N LEU A 145 -0.87 -2.08 -22.72
CA LEU A 145 0.44 -1.79 -22.13
C LEU A 145 0.30 -1.28 -20.68
N ALA A 146 -0.61 -0.33 -20.44
CA ALA A 146 -0.85 0.20 -19.09
C ALA A 146 -1.30 -0.90 -18.11
N LEU A 147 -2.20 -1.78 -18.55
CA LEU A 147 -2.69 -2.90 -17.75
C LEU A 147 -1.57 -3.87 -17.39
N VAL A 148 -0.79 -4.32 -18.38
CA VAL A 148 0.31 -5.26 -18.16
C VAL A 148 1.37 -4.65 -17.26
N ALA A 149 1.83 -3.43 -17.57
CA ALA A 149 2.86 -2.75 -16.79
C ALA A 149 2.41 -2.54 -15.33
N ALA A 150 1.18 -2.06 -15.11
CA ALA A 150 0.63 -1.85 -13.78
C ALA A 150 0.49 -3.15 -13.00
N THR A 151 0.06 -4.23 -13.65
CA THR A 151 -0.10 -5.54 -13.01
C THR A 151 1.24 -6.13 -12.59
N VAL A 152 2.23 -6.11 -13.48
CA VAL A 152 3.60 -6.56 -13.16
C VAL A 152 4.17 -5.75 -12.00
N LEU A 153 4.03 -4.43 -12.04
CA LEU A 153 4.51 -3.55 -11.00
C LEU A 153 3.78 -3.76 -9.67
N ALA A 154 2.47 -4.01 -9.70
CA ALA A 154 1.67 -4.34 -8.52
C ALA A 154 2.15 -5.64 -7.88
N VAL A 155 2.37 -6.69 -8.68
CA VAL A 155 2.90 -7.97 -8.19
C VAL A 155 4.27 -7.78 -7.55
N LEU A 156 5.17 -7.04 -8.19
CA LEU A 156 6.50 -6.73 -7.63
C LEU A 156 6.41 -5.97 -6.31
N VAL A 157 5.53 -4.98 -6.22
CA VAL A 157 5.30 -4.15 -5.02
C VAL A 157 4.71 -4.97 -3.87
N ILE A 158 3.74 -5.84 -4.16
CA ILE A 158 3.06 -6.69 -3.18
C ILE A 158 3.98 -7.80 -2.69
N ARG A 159 4.74 -8.42 -3.59
CA ARG A 159 5.65 -9.54 -3.29
C ARG A 159 7.07 -9.12 -2.97
N LEU A 160 7.33 -7.82 -2.81
CA LEU A 160 8.66 -7.29 -2.56
C LEU A 160 9.32 -7.93 -1.33
N ASP A 161 8.53 -8.20 -0.29
CA ASP A 161 9.02 -8.79 0.97
C ASP A 161 9.37 -10.28 0.79
N ASP A 162 8.54 -11.03 0.05
CA ASP A 162 8.80 -12.44 -0.30
C ASP A 162 10.05 -12.57 -1.18
N LEU A 163 10.19 -11.68 -2.18
CA LEU A 163 11.35 -11.62 -3.08
C LEU A 163 12.63 -11.23 -2.34
N ALA A 164 12.54 -10.27 -1.42
CA ALA A 164 13.68 -9.87 -0.60
C ALA A 164 14.14 -11.00 0.34
N ALA A 165 13.19 -11.76 0.90
CA ALA A 165 13.49 -12.93 1.72
C ALA A 165 14.15 -14.07 0.92
N LEU A 166 13.84 -14.19 -0.38
CA LEU A 166 14.45 -15.18 -1.27
C LEU A 166 15.85 -14.74 -1.74
N ALA A 167 16.04 -13.44 -1.98
CA ALA A 167 17.28 -12.88 -2.48
C ALA A 167 18.38 -12.71 -1.41
N LEU A 168 18.00 -12.55 -0.14
CA LEU A 168 18.95 -12.45 0.96
C LEU A 168 19.12 -13.85 1.59
N PRO A 169 20.32 -14.45 1.53
CA PRO A 169 20.60 -15.69 2.25
C PRO A 169 20.30 -15.47 3.73
N ARG A 170 19.48 -16.34 4.33
CA ARG A 170 19.36 -16.40 5.79
C ARG A 170 20.76 -16.63 6.34
N ALA A 171 21.33 -15.65 7.04
CA ALA A 171 22.46 -15.92 7.90
C ALA A 171 21.99 -16.99 8.89
N ARG A 172 22.45 -18.23 8.68
CA ARG A 172 22.22 -19.34 9.59
C ARG A 172 22.92 -18.97 10.89
N THR A 173 22.16 -18.72 11.94
CA THR A 173 22.63 -18.78 13.32
C THR A 173 22.17 -20.10 13.92
#